data_AF-A0A828YY09-F1
#
_entry.id   AF-A0A828YY09-F1
#
_cell.length_a   1.000
_cell.length_b   1.000
_cell.length_c   1.000
_cell.angle_alpha   90.00
_cell.angle_beta   90.00
_cell.angle_gamma   90.00
#
_symmetry.space_group_name_H-M   'P 1'
#
loop_
_entity.id
_entity.type
_entity.pdbx_description
1 polymer ?
#
loop_
_entity_poly.entity_id
_entity_poly.type
_entity_poly.pdbx_seq_one_letter_code
_entity_poly.pdbx_strand_id
1 'polypeptide(L)'
;MQKLNLIYSLLGLCFFSANCLHTVKPNYTVEKFESLTKPKAVIGPGSLGGPTLKEMVKKDLSKYIDLTEYSETEKDKIQIVFQEYSPREEDNSYGKIGIFNLCILMPCWKSYESGVKVKYEINGKIERVERYTEDKTLWVWLPFVFYNIFTLSSEIEDYKKTKFLKLLNTIAPNIAKSTLKIENENKSKMAERLQIQNELSEWEKVNKNSVRDLVHFLQKVNDKEIEEQAEKFLNNLLDKKVQTNLGNRYSFVKPYLKNMVLDWNGEPAGKYQFFQIFTRLVLEKNSETGFKQDVKLFQKNGKIIWEIEYDGETNLLYFVPYKNNITLEKISRKSDLIEVALDLYSVNAKGPWRVYALYGRFSAYPLWKDLDIDFLDSFK
;
A
#
# COMPACT_ATOMS: atom_id res chain seq x y z
N MET A 1 22.97 -24.13 82.10
CA MET A 1 22.32 -24.68 80.89
C MET A 1 21.18 -23.76 80.37
N GLN A 2 21.36 -22.43 80.33
CA GLN A 2 20.32 -21.46 79.89
C GLN A 2 20.74 -20.59 78.67
N LYS A 3 22.03 -20.49 78.35
CA LYS A 3 22.53 -19.68 77.22
C LYS A 3 22.36 -20.34 75.85
N LEU A 4 22.29 -21.68 75.78
CA LEU A 4 22.16 -22.41 74.51
C LEU A 4 20.75 -22.24 73.90
N ASN A 5 19.70 -22.19 74.74
CA ASN A 5 18.31 -22.19 74.28
C ASN A 5 17.87 -20.85 73.65
N LEU A 6 18.47 -19.73 74.09
CA LEU A 6 18.21 -18.41 73.50
C LEU A 6 18.80 -18.31 72.09
N ILE A 7 19.98 -18.89 71.87
CA ILE A 7 20.68 -18.87 70.58
C ILE A 7 19.93 -19.75 69.56
N TYR A 8 19.46 -20.94 69.95
CA TYR A 8 18.65 -21.79 69.07
C TYR A 8 17.27 -21.21 68.79
N SER A 9 16.65 -20.51 69.76
CA SER A 9 15.39 -19.79 69.55
C SER A 9 15.55 -18.58 68.61
N LEU A 10 16.62 -17.80 68.77
CA LEU A 10 16.98 -16.69 67.87
C LEU A 10 17.32 -17.19 66.46
N LEU A 11 18.09 -18.29 66.32
CA LEU A 11 18.36 -18.93 65.03
C LEU A 11 17.08 -19.47 64.39
N GLY A 12 16.20 -20.10 65.16
CA GLY A 12 14.90 -20.59 64.68
C GLY A 12 13.96 -19.47 64.21
N LEU A 13 13.94 -18.32 64.92
CA LEU A 13 13.21 -17.12 64.52
C LEU A 13 13.81 -16.43 63.28
N CYS A 14 15.13 -16.39 63.16
CA CYS A 14 15.83 -15.91 61.97
C CYS A 14 15.56 -16.78 60.73
N PHE A 15 15.42 -18.10 60.88
CA PHE A 15 15.05 -18.98 59.76
C PHE A 15 13.57 -18.86 59.36
N PHE A 16 12.66 -18.60 60.31
CA PHE A 16 11.25 -18.34 60.01
C PHE A 16 11.03 -16.99 59.28
N SER A 17 11.98 -16.06 59.40
CA SER A 17 11.93 -14.73 58.80
C SER A 17 12.80 -14.58 57.55
N ALA A 18 13.38 -15.67 57.03
CA ALA A 18 14.13 -15.71 55.77
C ALA A 18 13.28 -15.50 54.50
N ASN A 19 12.04 -15.00 54.66
CA ASN A 19 11.28 -14.43 53.56
C ASN A 19 11.77 -13.01 53.35
N CYS A 20 12.69 -12.80 52.40
CA CYS A 20 12.91 -11.49 51.82
C CYS A 20 11.56 -10.92 51.39
N LEU A 21 11.01 -9.95 52.13
CA LEU A 21 9.82 -9.24 51.69
C LEU A 21 10.18 -8.58 50.35
N HIS A 22 9.44 -8.94 49.30
CA HIS A 22 9.49 -8.26 48.02
C HIS A 22 8.15 -7.53 47.87
N THR A 23 8.19 -6.21 47.71
CA THR A 23 7.00 -5.43 47.38
C THR A 23 7.09 -4.98 45.92
N VAL A 24 6.08 -5.32 45.13
CA VAL A 24 5.87 -4.80 43.77
C VAL A 24 4.69 -3.84 43.83
N LYS A 25 4.90 -2.58 43.46
CA LYS A 25 3.82 -1.60 43.30
C LYS A 25 3.72 -1.24 41.81
N PRO A 26 2.67 -1.67 41.11
CA PRO A 26 2.47 -1.29 39.71
C PRO A 26 2.05 0.18 39.62
N ASN A 27 2.65 0.91 38.69
CA ASN A 27 2.26 2.28 38.33
C ASN A 27 1.27 2.30 37.14
N TYR A 28 0.52 1.21 36.98
CA TYR A 28 -0.49 1.02 35.94
C TYR A 28 -1.70 0.27 36.50
N THR A 29 -2.85 0.47 35.89
CA THR A 29 -4.07 -0.29 36.19
C THR A 29 -4.16 -1.49 35.25
N VAL A 30 -4.35 -2.70 35.78
CA VAL A 30 -4.66 -3.88 34.97
C VAL A 30 -6.10 -3.79 34.52
N GLU A 31 -6.30 -3.72 33.21
CA GLU A 31 -7.63 -3.65 32.63
C GLU A 31 -8.18 -5.06 32.39
N LYS A 32 -9.50 -5.20 32.36
CA LYS A 32 -10.15 -6.43 31.87
C LYS A 32 -10.29 -6.36 30.36
N PHE A 33 -9.98 -7.46 29.68
CA PHE A 33 -10.21 -7.60 28.25
C PHE A 33 -11.46 -8.46 28.02
N GLU A 34 -12.57 -7.79 27.69
CA GLU A 34 -13.84 -8.42 27.35
C GLU A 34 -14.19 -8.03 25.91
N SER A 35 -13.91 -8.94 24.96
CA SER A 35 -14.23 -8.77 23.55
C SER A 35 -14.69 -10.10 22.96
N LEU A 36 -15.70 -10.05 22.08
CA LEU A 36 -16.19 -11.21 21.33
C LEU A 36 -15.15 -11.70 20.30
N THR A 37 -14.28 -10.81 19.83
CA THR A 37 -13.25 -11.10 18.83
C THR A 37 -11.87 -10.69 19.35
N LYS A 38 -10.89 -11.59 19.19
CA LYS A 38 -9.49 -11.29 19.49
C LYS A 38 -8.90 -10.45 18.35
N PRO A 39 -8.16 -9.37 18.64
CA PRO A 39 -7.50 -8.59 17.60
C PRO A 39 -6.34 -9.37 16.98
N LYS A 40 -6.03 -9.07 15.72
CA LYS A 40 -4.93 -9.72 15.00
C LYS A 40 -3.64 -8.91 15.09
N ALA A 41 -2.54 -9.57 15.47
CA ALA A 41 -1.23 -8.92 15.54
C ALA A 41 -0.08 -9.91 15.31
N VAL A 42 1.13 -9.37 15.27
CA VAL A 42 2.38 -10.09 15.11
C VAL A 42 3.40 -9.56 16.13
N ILE A 43 4.26 -10.42 16.67
CA ILE A 43 5.40 -9.98 17.49
C ILE A 43 6.52 -9.53 16.56
N GLY A 44 6.83 -8.23 16.57
CA GLY A 44 7.82 -7.62 15.70
C GLY A 44 9.25 -8.13 15.95
N PRO A 45 10.14 -8.08 14.95
CA PRO A 45 11.51 -8.61 15.05
C PRO A 45 12.39 -7.87 16.06
N GLY A 46 12.07 -6.60 16.39
CA GLY A 46 12.81 -5.80 17.38
C GLY A 46 12.42 -6.05 18.85
N SER A 47 11.59 -7.06 19.13
CA SER A 47 11.20 -7.43 20.48
C SER A 47 12.35 -8.10 21.23
N LEU A 48 12.56 -7.74 22.50
CA LEU A 48 13.59 -8.35 23.33
C LEU A 48 13.38 -9.85 23.58
N GLY A 49 14.50 -10.56 23.70
CA GLY A 49 14.57 -11.98 24.05
C GLY A 49 14.86 -12.88 22.86
N GLY A 50 15.67 -13.92 23.09
CA GLY A 50 15.91 -14.97 22.11
C GLY A 50 14.64 -15.77 21.78
N PRO A 51 14.72 -16.73 20.83
CA PRO A 51 13.56 -17.47 20.30
C PRO A 51 12.65 -18.07 21.39
N THR A 52 13.23 -18.56 22.47
CA THR A 52 12.52 -19.18 23.59
C THR A 52 11.64 -18.21 24.37
N LEU A 53 12.09 -16.95 24.54
CA LEU A 53 11.29 -15.92 25.21
C LEU A 53 10.11 -15.50 24.33
N LYS A 54 10.36 -15.38 23.02
CA LYS A 54 9.34 -15.03 22.02
C LYS A 54 8.20 -16.04 22.02
N GLU A 55 8.50 -17.34 22.09
CA GLU A 55 7.48 -18.39 22.20
C GLU A 55 6.69 -18.35 23.51
N MET A 56 7.34 -18.09 24.65
CA MET A 56 6.62 -17.93 25.93
C MET A 56 5.68 -16.72 25.92
N VAL A 57 6.15 -15.59 25.38
CA VAL A 57 5.34 -14.37 25.23
C VAL A 57 4.18 -14.60 24.27
N LYS A 58 4.40 -15.30 23.15
CA LYS A 58 3.36 -15.71 22.20
C LYS A 58 2.29 -16.56 22.89
N LYS A 59 2.69 -17.55 23.70
CA LYS A 59 1.76 -18.40 24.45
C LYS A 59 0.87 -17.58 25.39
N ASP A 60 1.41 -16.63 26.15
CA ASP A 60 0.62 -15.85 27.09
C ASP A 60 -0.29 -14.81 26.41
N LEU A 61 0.19 -14.14 25.37
CA LEU A 61 -0.60 -13.17 24.61
C LEU A 61 -1.67 -13.84 23.74
N SER A 62 -1.46 -15.07 23.26
CA SER A 62 -2.43 -15.82 22.44
C SER A 62 -3.80 -16.03 23.12
N LYS A 63 -3.83 -15.93 24.46
CA LYS A 63 -5.06 -15.96 25.25
C LYS A 63 -6.00 -14.79 24.88
N TYR A 64 -5.44 -13.64 24.52
CA TYR A 64 -6.18 -12.39 24.28
C TYR A 64 -6.08 -11.87 22.84
N ILE A 65 -5.02 -12.21 22.11
CA ILE A 65 -4.70 -11.71 20.77
C ILE A 65 -4.54 -12.90 19.82
N ASP A 66 -5.03 -12.79 18.58
CA ASP A 66 -4.75 -13.76 17.53
C ASP A 66 -3.39 -13.43 16.88
N LEU A 67 -2.36 -14.18 17.28
CA LEU A 67 -0.97 -13.92 16.88
C LEU A 67 -0.60 -14.74 15.65
N THR A 68 -0.25 -14.06 14.57
CA THR A 68 0.29 -14.68 13.34
C THR A 68 1.82 -14.55 13.30
N GLU A 69 2.46 -15.34 12.44
CA GLU A 69 3.90 -15.23 12.26
C GLU A 69 4.28 -13.98 11.47
N TYR A 70 5.44 -13.43 11.81
CA TYR A 70 6.00 -12.31 11.09
C TYR A 70 6.53 -12.79 9.75
N SER A 71 6.01 -12.21 8.67
CA SER A 71 6.63 -12.26 7.36
C SER A 71 7.03 -10.85 6.94
N GLU A 72 8.20 -10.70 6.33
CA GLU A 72 8.61 -9.44 5.71
C GLU A 72 7.67 -9.00 4.59
N THR A 73 6.87 -9.92 4.04
CA THR A 73 5.85 -9.66 3.02
C THR A 73 4.54 -9.11 3.59
N GLU A 74 4.33 -9.12 4.91
CA GLU A 74 3.06 -8.75 5.57
C GLU A 74 3.23 -7.54 6.52
N LYS A 75 3.91 -6.49 6.07
CA LYS A 75 4.23 -5.29 6.88
C LYS A 75 3.00 -4.52 7.37
N ASP A 76 1.83 -4.73 6.75
CA ASP A 76 0.58 -4.06 7.10
C ASP A 76 -0.11 -4.63 8.35
N LYS A 77 0.34 -5.78 8.88
CA LYS A 77 -0.15 -6.29 10.17
C LYS A 77 0.35 -5.43 11.33
N ILE A 78 -0.44 -5.35 12.40
CA ILE A 78 -0.04 -4.66 13.65
C ILE A 78 1.13 -5.43 14.27
N GLN A 79 2.27 -4.78 14.40
CA GLN A 79 3.47 -5.31 15.02
C GLN A 79 3.58 -4.80 16.46
N ILE A 80 3.67 -5.73 17.40
CA ILE A 80 3.87 -5.44 18.82
C ILE A 80 5.36 -5.68 19.14
N VAL A 81 6.04 -4.64 19.61
CA VAL A 81 7.48 -4.66 19.91
C VAL A 81 7.69 -4.37 21.40
N PHE A 82 8.27 -5.34 22.11
CA PHE A 82 8.58 -5.22 23.54
C PHE A 82 10.02 -4.75 23.76
N GLN A 83 10.18 -3.68 24.54
CA GLN A 83 11.47 -3.13 24.95
C GLN A 83 11.53 -3.05 26.49
N GLU A 84 12.66 -3.39 27.09
CA GLU A 84 12.91 -3.29 28.52
C GLU A 84 13.10 -1.82 28.85
N TYR A 85 12.46 -1.39 29.93
CA TYR A 85 12.48 -0.02 30.38
C TYR A 85 12.90 -0.01 31.86
N SER A 86 14.12 0.44 32.14
CA SER A 86 14.65 0.52 33.51
C SER A 86 15.17 1.94 33.75
N PRO A 87 14.34 2.87 34.25
CA PRO A 87 14.77 4.22 34.55
C PRO A 87 15.38 4.25 35.96
N ARG A 88 16.71 4.20 36.05
CA ARG A 88 17.52 4.48 37.25
C ARG A 88 17.39 3.49 38.43
N GLU A 89 18.55 3.01 38.87
CA GLU A 89 18.70 2.49 40.24
C GLU A 89 18.90 3.70 41.17
N GLU A 90 17.91 4.01 42.02
CA GLU A 90 18.14 4.90 43.15
C GLU A 90 18.86 4.13 44.25
N ASP A 91 20.19 4.20 44.23
CA ASP A 91 21.04 3.62 45.27
C ASP A 91 20.92 4.50 46.52
N ASN A 92 19.98 4.18 47.41
CA ASN A 92 19.82 4.86 48.70
C ASN A 92 21.05 4.58 49.59
N SER A 93 22.06 5.44 49.46
CA SER A 93 23.34 5.41 50.15
C SER A 93 23.24 5.60 51.68
N TYR A 94 22.05 5.91 52.22
CA TYR A 94 21.80 5.95 53.67
C TYR A 94 21.96 4.58 54.35
N GLY A 95 21.88 3.47 53.61
CA GLY A 95 22.21 2.13 54.11
C GLY A 95 23.72 1.84 54.24
N LYS A 96 24.59 2.64 53.62
CA LYS A 96 26.05 2.40 53.63
C LYS A 96 26.74 2.89 54.92
N ILE A 97 26.08 3.73 55.72
CA ILE A 97 26.65 4.31 56.95
C ILE A 97 26.52 3.38 58.18
N GLY A 98 25.81 2.24 58.06
CA GLY A 98 25.63 1.27 59.15
C GLY A 98 26.42 -0.05 59.00
N ILE A 99 27.36 -0.14 58.06
CA ILE A 99 27.91 -1.43 57.57
C ILE A 99 28.67 -2.25 58.61
N PHE A 100 29.15 -1.68 59.72
CA PHE A 100 30.04 -2.42 60.61
C PHE A 100 29.49 -2.86 61.96
N ASN A 101 28.28 -2.48 62.41
CA ASN A 101 27.81 -2.95 63.73
C ASN A 101 26.28 -3.05 63.97
N LEU A 102 25.39 -2.66 63.04
CA LEU A 102 23.95 -2.57 63.34
C LEU A 102 22.97 -3.18 62.30
N CYS A 103 23.45 -3.99 61.35
CA CYS A 103 22.58 -4.72 60.43
C CYS A 103 21.77 -5.87 61.08
N ILE A 104 21.90 -6.06 62.40
CA ILE A 104 21.07 -6.99 63.18
C ILE A 104 19.69 -6.36 63.50
N LEU A 105 19.52 -5.02 63.36
CA LEU A 105 18.30 -4.31 63.79
C LEU A 105 17.58 -3.49 62.70
N MET A 106 18.21 -3.17 61.56
CA MET A 106 17.56 -2.41 60.48
C MET A 106 17.61 -3.16 59.15
N PRO A 107 16.46 -3.46 58.52
CA PRO A 107 16.44 -4.10 57.21
C PRO A 107 16.98 -3.15 56.14
N CYS A 108 17.91 -3.64 55.30
CA CYS A 108 18.35 -2.90 54.13
C CYS A 108 17.29 -3.02 53.03
N TRP A 109 16.88 -1.91 52.42
CA TRP A 109 16.02 -1.91 51.23
C TRP A 109 16.78 -1.47 49.98
N LYS A 110 16.57 -2.16 48.85
CA LYS A 110 16.94 -1.66 47.52
C LYS A 110 15.66 -1.39 46.74
N SER A 111 15.43 -0.13 46.39
CA SER A 111 14.36 0.29 45.47
C SER A 111 14.92 0.39 44.05
N TYR A 112 14.22 -0.20 43.09
CA TYR A 112 14.49 0.02 41.66
C TYR A 112 13.18 0.07 40.89
N GLU A 113 13.13 0.93 39.88
CA GLU A 113 12.03 0.97 38.92
C GLU A 113 12.35 0.03 37.75
N SER A 114 11.39 -0.81 37.38
CA SER A 114 11.51 -1.69 36.21
C SER A 114 10.22 -1.65 35.42
N GLY A 115 10.29 -1.86 34.12
CA GLY A 115 9.11 -1.78 33.28
C GLY A 115 9.31 -2.35 31.89
N VAL A 116 8.20 -2.35 31.15
CA VAL A 116 8.14 -2.73 29.74
C VAL A 116 7.59 -1.55 28.95
N LYS A 117 8.30 -1.21 27.87
CA LYS A 117 7.82 -0.32 26.82
C LYS A 117 7.27 -1.17 25.68
N VAL A 118 6.01 -0.98 25.36
CA VAL A 118 5.33 -1.65 24.25
C VAL A 118 5.15 -0.64 23.12
N LYS A 119 5.68 -0.93 21.93
CA LYS A 119 5.40 -0.14 20.72
C LYS A 119 4.49 -0.92 19.79
N TYR A 120 3.57 -0.20 19.16
CA TYR A 120 2.69 -0.73 18.12
C TYR A 120 3.08 -0.07 16.80
N GLU A 121 3.46 -0.89 15.83
CA GLU A 121 3.96 -0.45 14.54
C GLU A 121 3.11 -1.03 13.40
N ILE A 122 2.77 -0.21 12.40
CA ILE A 122 2.12 -0.64 11.16
C ILE A 122 2.96 -0.11 10.01
N ASN A 123 3.41 -0.99 9.12
CA ASN A 123 4.28 -0.64 7.99
C ASN A 123 5.52 0.18 8.40
N GLY A 124 6.16 -0.20 9.52
CA GLY A 124 7.34 0.48 10.06
C GLY A 124 7.09 1.85 10.70
N LYS A 125 5.84 2.33 10.74
CA LYS A 125 5.46 3.56 11.44
C LYS A 125 4.93 3.23 12.83
N ILE A 126 5.41 3.95 13.84
CA ILE A 126 4.93 3.83 15.22
C ILE A 126 3.57 4.51 15.34
N GLU A 127 2.53 3.72 15.55
CA GLU A 127 1.17 4.22 15.78
C GLU A 127 0.96 4.58 17.26
N ARG A 128 1.56 3.83 18.18
CA ARG A 128 1.40 4.05 19.62
C ARG A 128 2.57 3.50 20.43
N VAL A 129 2.85 4.14 21.57
CA VAL A 129 3.85 3.68 22.55
C VAL A 129 3.24 3.71 23.94
N GLU A 130 3.34 2.60 24.65
CA GLU A 130 2.85 2.44 26.02
C GLU A 130 4.01 2.05 26.94
N ARG A 131 3.95 2.48 28.20
CA ARG A 131 4.96 2.18 29.21
C ARG A 131 4.25 1.65 30.45
N TYR A 132 4.69 0.48 30.91
CA TYR A 132 4.19 -0.17 32.10
C TYR A 132 5.35 -0.29 33.08
N THR A 133 5.32 0.48 34.17
CA THR A 133 6.38 0.48 35.18
C THR A 133 5.89 -0.06 36.52
N GLU A 134 6.81 -0.68 37.24
CA GLU A 134 6.62 -1.23 38.57
C GLU A 134 7.75 -0.77 39.47
N ASP A 135 7.38 -0.15 40.58
CA ASP A 135 8.31 0.17 41.66
C ASP A 135 8.52 -1.09 42.49
N LYS A 136 9.79 -1.47 42.66
CA LYS A 136 10.15 -2.71 43.34
C LYS A 136 11.05 -2.39 44.51
N THR A 137 10.67 -2.88 45.69
CA THR A 137 11.49 -2.79 46.90
C THR A 137 11.89 -4.19 47.32
N LEU A 138 13.18 -4.44 47.41
CA LEU A 138 13.75 -5.67 47.95
C LEU A 138 14.21 -5.41 49.38
N TRP A 139 13.66 -6.16 50.34
CA TRP A 139 14.08 -6.12 51.73
C TRP A 139 15.08 -7.25 52.00
N VAL A 140 16.30 -6.91 52.40
CA VAL A 140 17.39 -7.85 52.69
C VAL A 140 17.70 -7.83 54.18
N TRP A 141 17.59 -9.00 54.82
CA TRP A 141 18.08 -9.24 56.18
C TRP A 141 19.41 -10.00 56.09
N LEU A 142 20.47 -9.39 56.62
CA LEU A 142 21.85 -9.90 56.53
C LEU A 142 22.26 -10.69 57.80
N PRO A 143 21.93 -11.99 57.93
CA PRO A 143 22.84 -12.88 58.66
C PRO A 143 23.63 -13.85 57.77
N PHE A 144 23.30 -14.01 56.48
CA PHE A 144 23.88 -15.07 55.62
C PHE A 144 24.38 -14.57 54.26
N VAL A 145 25.32 -13.61 54.26
CA VAL A 145 25.83 -13.01 53.00
C VAL A 145 26.90 -13.80 52.27
N PHE A 146 27.56 -14.78 52.91
CA PHE A 146 28.69 -15.44 52.27
C PHE A 146 28.33 -16.63 51.35
N TYR A 147 27.14 -17.24 51.46
CA TYR A 147 26.79 -18.42 50.66
C TYR A 147 26.32 -18.07 49.23
N ASN A 148 25.83 -16.85 49.01
CA ASN A 148 25.15 -16.47 47.77
C ASN A 148 26.04 -15.75 46.73
N ILE A 149 27.26 -15.35 47.08
CA ILE A 149 28.07 -14.47 46.20
C ILE A 149 28.58 -15.18 44.94
N PHE A 150 28.70 -16.52 44.94
CA PHE A 150 29.25 -17.28 43.80
C PHE A 150 28.22 -17.99 42.91
N THR A 151 26.95 -18.10 43.32
CA THR A 151 25.87 -18.73 42.53
C THR A 151 24.96 -17.70 41.83
N LEU A 152 25.06 -16.41 42.16
CA LEU A 152 24.07 -15.39 41.81
C LEU A 152 24.02 -14.98 40.33
N SER A 153 25.09 -15.16 39.53
CA SER A 153 25.12 -14.56 38.18
C SER A 153 24.10 -15.16 37.22
N SER A 154 23.94 -16.49 37.21
CA SER A 154 22.94 -17.19 36.38
C SER A 154 21.52 -17.06 36.94
N GLU A 155 21.37 -17.08 38.26
CA GLU A 155 20.07 -16.93 38.93
C GLU A 155 19.49 -15.52 38.78
N ILE A 156 20.32 -14.47 38.75
CA ILE A 156 19.86 -13.09 38.50
C ILE A 156 19.26 -12.98 37.09
N GLU A 157 19.87 -13.61 36.10
CA GLU A 157 19.43 -13.52 34.70
C GLU A 157 18.10 -14.26 34.50
N ASP A 158 17.97 -15.47 35.05
CA ASP A 158 16.71 -16.23 35.06
C ASP A 158 15.63 -15.56 35.93
N TYR A 159 16.02 -14.93 37.05
CA TYR A 159 15.12 -14.15 37.90
C TYR A 159 14.57 -12.93 37.16
N LYS A 160 15.42 -12.16 36.46
CA LYS A 160 15.01 -11.02 35.63
C LYS A 160 14.07 -11.45 34.50
N LYS A 161 14.40 -12.56 33.82
CA LYS A 161 13.58 -13.15 32.74
C LYS A 161 12.19 -13.57 33.22
N THR A 162 12.13 -14.28 34.35
CA THR A 162 10.87 -14.73 34.96
C THR A 162 10.01 -13.54 35.38
N LYS A 163 10.63 -12.48 35.90
CA LYS A 163 9.96 -11.25 36.32
C LYS A 163 9.40 -10.46 35.14
N PHE A 164 10.16 -10.37 34.05
CA PHE A 164 9.71 -9.75 32.80
C PHE A 164 8.49 -10.47 32.22
N LEU A 165 8.51 -11.81 32.16
CA LEU A 165 7.36 -12.60 31.71
C LEU A 165 6.13 -12.42 32.60
N LYS A 166 6.33 -12.36 33.93
CA LYS A 166 5.24 -12.12 34.88
C LYS A 166 4.59 -10.74 34.69
N LEU A 167 5.39 -9.70 34.48
CA LEU A 167 4.90 -8.37 34.13
C LEU A 167 4.14 -8.41 32.79
N LEU A 168 4.71 -9.00 31.74
CA LEU A 168 4.05 -9.13 30.43
C LEU A 168 2.70 -9.85 30.50
N ASN A 169 2.61 -10.96 31.22
CA ASN A 169 1.35 -11.69 31.42
C ASN A 169 0.31 -10.86 32.18
N THR A 170 0.77 -10.01 33.11
CA THR A 170 -0.10 -9.11 33.88
C THR A 170 -0.68 -7.98 33.03
N ILE A 171 0.11 -7.44 32.09
CA ILE A 171 -0.32 -6.36 31.17
C ILE A 171 -0.89 -6.86 29.85
N ALA A 172 -0.91 -8.18 29.60
CA ALA A 172 -1.44 -8.79 28.37
C ALA A 172 -2.87 -8.34 28.02
N PRO A 173 -3.82 -8.21 28.98
CA PRO A 173 -5.14 -7.64 28.70
C PRO A 173 -5.09 -6.20 28.19
N ASN A 174 -4.22 -5.36 28.76
CA ASN A 174 -4.04 -3.96 28.33
C ASN A 174 -3.49 -3.91 26.90
N ILE A 175 -2.51 -4.76 26.59
CA ILE A 175 -1.94 -4.87 25.24
C ILE A 175 -3.02 -5.28 24.23
N ALA A 176 -3.86 -6.26 24.57
CA ALA A 176 -4.94 -6.71 23.72
C ALA A 176 -5.96 -5.61 23.44
N LYS A 177 -6.33 -4.82 24.46
CA LYS A 177 -7.26 -3.70 24.29
C LYS A 177 -6.69 -2.59 23.40
N SER A 178 -5.43 -2.24 23.60
CA SER A 178 -4.74 -1.25 22.74
C SER A 178 -4.59 -1.76 21.32
N THR A 179 -4.29 -3.04 21.13
CA THR A 179 -4.24 -3.67 19.80
C THR A 179 -5.59 -3.60 19.10
N LEU A 180 -6.68 -3.95 19.79
CA LEU A 180 -8.05 -3.87 19.26
C LEU A 180 -8.45 -2.44 18.90
N LYS A 181 -8.05 -1.46 19.71
CA LYS A 181 -8.29 -0.05 19.41
C LYS A 181 -7.57 0.38 18.12
N ILE A 182 -6.29 0.02 17.99
CA ILE A 182 -5.48 0.34 16.80
C ILE A 182 -6.03 -0.35 15.55
N GLU A 183 -6.46 -1.61 15.67
CA GLU A 183 -7.10 -2.37 14.58
C GLU A 183 -8.38 -1.67 14.12
N ASN A 184 -9.25 -1.27 15.04
CA ASN A 184 -10.49 -0.58 14.70
C ASN A 184 -10.25 0.81 14.08
N GLU A 185 -9.28 1.57 14.59
CA GLU A 185 -8.92 2.90 14.08
C GLU A 185 -8.30 2.84 12.67
N ASN A 186 -7.61 1.73 12.34
CA ASN A 186 -6.91 1.57 11.06
C ASN A 186 -7.58 0.59 10.10
N LYS A 187 -8.71 -0.02 10.47
CA LYS A 187 -9.39 -1.05 9.68
C LYS A 187 -9.63 -0.66 8.23
N SER A 188 -10.12 0.56 8.00
CA SER A 188 -10.36 1.08 6.64
C SER A 188 -9.06 1.25 5.85
N LYS A 189 -8.04 1.88 6.45
CA LYS A 189 -6.73 2.11 5.83
C LYS A 189 -6.00 0.80 5.50
N MET A 190 -6.10 -0.19 6.38
CA MET A 190 -5.52 -1.52 6.14
C MET A 190 -6.22 -2.24 4.98
N ALA A 191 -7.56 -2.14 4.92
CA ALA A 191 -8.33 -2.71 3.82
C ALA A 191 -7.99 -2.03 2.47
N GLU A 192 -7.90 -0.70 2.46
CA GLU A 192 -7.53 0.10 1.28
C GLU A 192 -6.13 -0.28 0.76
N ARG A 193 -5.13 -0.37 1.64
CA ARG A 193 -3.77 -0.80 1.25
C ARG A 193 -3.74 -2.21 0.67
N LEU A 194 -4.46 -3.13 1.30
CA LEU A 194 -4.55 -4.51 0.83
C LEU A 194 -5.21 -4.57 -0.56
N GLN A 195 -6.23 -3.74 -0.77
CA GLN A 195 -6.89 -3.61 -2.07
C GLN A 195 -5.91 -3.09 -3.13
N ILE A 196 -5.16 -2.02 -2.85
CA ILE A 196 -4.16 -1.46 -3.77
C ILE A 196 -3.09 -2.51 -4.11
N GLN A 197 -2.58 -3.25 -3.12
CA GLN A 197 -1.60 -4.33 -3.36
C GLN A 197 -2.17 -5.44 -4.25
N ASN A 198 -3.42 -5.83 -4.04
CA ASN A 198 -4.09 -6.81 -4.89
C ASN A 198 -4.27 -6.27 -6.32
N GLU A 199 -4.70 -5.02 -6.48
CA GLU A 199 -4.86 -4.38 -7.78
C GLU A 199 -3.51 -4.26 -8.52
N LEU A 200 -2.41 -3.94 -7.82
CA LEU A 200 -1.06 -3.96 -8.39
C LEU A 200 -0.63 -5.36 -8.85
N SER A 201 -0.88 -6.39 -8.03
CA SER A 201 -0.54 -7.77 -8.39
C SER A 201 -1.34 -8.26 -9.60
N GLU A 202 -2.62 -7.91 -9.68
CA GLU A 202 -3.44 -8.22 -10.85
C GLU A 202 -2.97 -7.44 -12.08
N TRP A 203 -2.65 -6.15 -11.92
CA TRP A 203 -2.09 -5.33 -12.99
C TRP A 203 -0.85 -5.95 -13.60
N GLU A 204 0.09 -6.47 -12.79
CA GLU A 204 1.30 -7.13 -13.28
C GLU A 204 1.00 -8.34 -14.19
N LYS A 205 -0.07 -9.09 -13.91
CA LYS A 205 -0.47 -10.30 -14.66
C LYS A 205 -1.22 -10.02 -15.96
N VAL A 206 -1.85 -8.84 -16.09
CA VAL A 206 -2.63 -8.48 -17.29
C VAL A 206 -1.78 -8.57 -18.57
N ASN A 207 -2.31 -9.17 -19.64
CA ASN A 207 -1.62 -9.13 -20.93
C ASN A 207 -1.77 -7.75 -21.59
N LYS A 208 -0.73 -6.92 -21.53
CA LYS A 208 -0.74 -5.56 -22.07
C LYS A 208 -0.80 -5.47 -23.60
N ASN A 209 -0.80 -6.60 -24.31
CA ASN A 209 -1.00 -6.65 -25.77
C ASN A 209 -2.45 -6.97 -26.17
N SER A 210 -3.31 -7.36 -25.24
CA SER A 210 -4.74 -7.60 -25.48
C SER A 210 -5.57 -6.40 -25.05
N VAL A 211 -6.40 -5.91 -25.98
CA VAL A 211 -7.39 -4.86 -25.69
C VAL A 211 -8.42 -5.40 -24.70
N ARG A 212 -8.84 -6.65 -24.85
CA ARG A 212 -9.80 -7.30 -23.94
C ARG A 212 -9.32 -7.30 -22.51
N ASP A 213 -8.09 -7.75 -22.28
CA ASP A 213 -7.56 -7.89 -20.92
C ASP A 213 -7.38 -6.53 -20.23
N LEU A 214 -6.92 -5.52 -20.98
CA LEU A 214 -6.80 -4.15 -20.48
C LEU A 214 -8.16 -3.51 -20.14
N VAL A 215 -9.15 -3.64 -21.03
CA VAL A 215 -10.51 -3.10 -20.76
C VAL A 215 -11.15 -3.80 -19.57
N HIS A 216 -11.03 -5.13 -19.48
CA HIS A 216 -11.58 -5.89 -18.35
C HIS A 216 -10.90 -5.55 -17.01
N PHE A 217 -9.60 -5.22 -17.04
CA PHE A 217 -8.89 -4.72 -15.86
C PHE A 217 -9.41 -3.33 -15.45
N LEU A 218 -9.50 -2.39 -16.41
CA LEU A 218 -10.00 -1.04 -16.18
C LEU A 218 -11.45 -0.97 -15.68
N GLN A 219 -12.28 -1.98 -15.97
CA GLN A 219 -13.63 -2.09 -15.41
C GLN A 219 -13.67 -2.45 -13.92
N LYS A 220 -12.56 -2.90 -13.34
CA LYS A 220 -12.50 -3.42 -11.95
C LYS A 220 -11.58 -2.63 -11.02
N VAL A 221 -10.61 -1.91 -11.58
CA VAL A 221 -9.66 -1.10 -10.83
C VAL A 221 -10.39 0.01 -10.07
N ASN A 222 -9.95 0.30 -8.85
CA ASN A 222 -10.50 1.38 -8.04
C ASN A 222 -9.43 2.40 -7.68
N ASP A 223 -8.17 1.98 -7.66
CA ASP A 223 -7.05 2.90 -7.48
C ASP A 223 -6.82 3.76 -8.72
N LYS A 224 -6.82 5.08 -8.53
CA LYS A 224 -6.72 6.06 -9.62
C LYS A 224 -5.35 6.06 -10.30
N GLU A 225 -4.28 5.81 -9.57
CA GLU A 225 -2.92 5.83 -10.15
C GLU A 225 -2.74 4.61 -11.07
N ILE A 226 -3.23 3.45 -10.63
CA ILE A 226 -3.23 2.22 -11.42
C ILE A 226 -4.19 2.35 -12.63
N GLU A 227 -5.35 2.98 -12.45
CA GLU A 227 -6.31 3.30 -13.52
C GLU A 227 -5.65 4.15 -14.61
N GLU A 228 -5.06 5.30 -14.25
CA GLU A 228 -4.38 6.20 -15.19
C GLU A 228 -3.23 5.50 -15.93
N GLN A 229 -2.48 4.65 -15.22
CA GLN A 229 -1.42 3.85 -15.84
C GLN A 229 -2.01 2.88 -16.89
N ALA A 230 -3.06 2.14 -16.53
CA ALA A 230 -3.70 1.19 -17.43
C ALA A 230 -4.36 1.87 -18.64
N GLU A 231 -5.00 3.01 -18.47
CA GLU A 231 -5.58 3.81 -19.56
C GLU A 231 -4.50 4.26 -20.55
N LYS A 232 -3.35 4.71 -20.06
CA LYS A 232 -2.23 5.09 -20.92
C LYS A 232 -1.71 3.91 -21.74
N PHE A 233 -1.61 2.72 -21.14
CA PHE A 233 -1.24 1.51 -21.87
C PHE A 233 -2.28 1.14 -22.94
N LEU A 234 -3.57 1.21 -22.60
CA LEU A 234 -4.66 0.96 -23.53
C LEU A 234 -4.62 1.94 -24.71
N ASN A 235 -4.52 3.24 -24.47
CA ASN A 235 -4.47 4.25 -25.52
C ASN A 235 -3.27 4.04 -26.46
N ASN A 236 -2.09 3.76 -25.91
CA ASN A 236 -0.90 3.43 -26.72
C ASN A 236 -1.10 2.17 -27.58
N LEU A 237 -1.76 1.15 -27.03
CA LEU A 237 -2.10 -0.07 -27.77
C LEU A 237 -3.08 0.23 -28.90
N LEU A 238 -4.15 0.97 -28.61
CA LEU A 238 -5.15 1.37 -29.60
C LEU A 238 -4.52 2.18 -30.74
N ASP A 239 -3.70 3.17 -30.43
CA ASP A 239 -2.94 3.95 -31.43
C ASP A 239 -2.09 3.05 -32.34
N LYS A 240 -1.41 2.04 -31.76
CA LYS A 240 -0.62 1.07 -32.52
C LYS A 240 -1.52 0.21 -33.42
N LYS A 241 -2.70 -0.20 -32.95
CA LYS A 241 -3.67 -0.99 -33.74
C LYS A 241 -4.21 -0.17 -34.90
N VAL A 242 -4.52 1.12 -34.69
CA VAL A 242 -4.94 2.05 -35.76
C VAL A 242 -3.85 2.19 -36.82
N GLN A 243 -2.61 2.49 -36.41
CA GLN A 243 -1.47 2.60 -37.33
C GLN A 243 -1.23 1.31 -38.13
N THR A 244 -1.30 0.16 -37.47
CA THR A 244 -1.11 -1.15 -38.10
C THR A 244 -2.20 -1.42 -39.12
N ASN A 245 -3.47 -1.16 -38.75
CA ASN A 245 -4.59 -1.37 -39.66
C ASN A 245 -4.50 -0.50 -40.91
N LEU A 246 -4.30 0.80 -40.73
CA LEU A 246 -4.20 1.76 -41.84
C LEU A 246 -2.99 1.45 -42.72
N GLY A 247 -1.83 1.18 -42.11
CA GLY A 247 -0.62 0.85 -42.85
C GLY A 247 -0.76 -0.44 -43.67
N ASN A 248 -1.40 -1.47 -43.11
CA ASN A 248 -1.59 -2.74 -43.82
C ASN A 248 -2.60 -2.63 -44.97
N ARG A 249 -3.69 -1.87 -44.79
CA ARG A 249 -4.74 -1.68 -45.81
C ARG A 249 -4.32 -0.69 -46.89
N TYR A 250 -3.60 0.37 -46.53
CA TYR A 250 -3.22 1.46 -47.42
C TYR A 250 -1.71 1.67 -47.39
N SER A 251 -0.96 0.87 -48.17
CA SER A 251 0.50 0.94 -48.19
C SER A 251 1.04 2.35 -48.46
N PHE A 252 0.34 3.15 -49.28
CA PHE A 252 0.70 4.52 -49.62
C PHE A 252 0.58 5.51 -48.44
N VAL A 253 -0.15 5.20 -47.37
CA VAL A 253 -0.25 6.10 -46.19
C VAL A 253 0.81 5.82 -45.14
N LYS A 254 1.49 4.67 -45.18
CA LYS A 254 2.51 4.26 -44.19
C LYS A 254 3.52 5.37 -43.87
N PRO A 255 4.09 6.10 -44.86
CA PRO A 255 5.09 7.13 -44.59
C PRO A 255 4.53 8.33 -43.82
N TYR A 256 3.21 8.51 -43.81
CA TYR A 256 2.55 9.74 -43.34
C TYR A 256 1.75 9.54 -42.04
N LEU A 257 1.61 8.31 -41.54
CA LEU A 257 0.76 8.00 -40.37
C LEU A 257 1.06 8.90 -39.16
N LYS A 258 2.34 9.18 -38.89
CA LYS A 258 2.79 10.00 -37.76
C LYS A 258 3.00 11.47 -38.10
N ASN A 259 2.73 11.88 -39.34
CA ASN A 259 2.85 13.27 -39.75
C ASN A 259 1.77 14.11 -39.06
N MET A 260 2.12 15.34 -38.70
CA MET A 260 1.15 16.29 -38.15
C MET A 260 0.17 16.71 -39.24
N VAL A 261 -1.11 16.74 -38.89
CA VAL A 261 -2.16 17.25 -39.78
C VAL A 261 -2.16 18.77 -39.73
N LEU A 262 -2.08 19.41 -40.89
CA LEU A 262 -2.23 20.85 -41.05
C LEU A 262 -3.58 21.15 -41.72
N ASP A 263 -4.20 22.25 -41.29
CA ASP A 263 -5.36 22.83 -41.96
C ASP A 263 -4.96 23.50 -43.29
N TRP A 264 -5.96 23.93 -44.06
CA TRP A 264 -5.81 24.56 -45.39
C TRP A 264 -5.08 25.89 -45.40
N ASN A 265 -4.91 26.51 -44.23
CA ASN A 265 -4.12 27.71 -44.02
C ASN A 265 -2.66 27.40 -43.60
N GLY A 266 -2.31 26.13 -43.42
CA GLY A 266 -0.98 25.69 -42.98
C GLY A 266 -0.80 25.62 -41.47
N GLU A 267 -1.79 26.02 -40.67
CA GLU A 267 -1.75 25.90 -39.22
C GLU A 267 -1.97 24.44 -38.76
N PRO A 268 -1.45 24.04 -37.60
CA PRO A 268 -1.73 22.72 -37.04
C PRO A 268 -3.23 22.53 -36.78
N ALA A 269 -3.79 21.44 -37.30
CA ALA A 269 -5.15 21.01 -37.00
C ALA A 269 -5.20 20.38 -35.59
N GLY A 270 -4.94 21.19 -34.55
CA GLY A 270 -4.73 20.70 -33.18
C GLY A 270 -3.42 19.89 -33.04
N LYS A 271 -3.45 18.87 -32.17
CA LYS A 271 -2.30 17.98 -31.92
C LYS A 271 -2.42 16.64 -32.68
N TYR A 272 -3.21 16.60 -33.75
CA TYR A 272 -3.49 15.35 -34.46
C TYR A 272 -2.32 14.92 -35.34
N GLN A 273 -1.95 13.65 -35.20
CA GLN A 273 -1.21 12.91 -36.20
C GLN A 273 -2.17 12.32 -37.24
N PHE A 274 -1.69 12.06 -38.46
CA PHE A 274 -2.56 11.63 -39.55
C PHE A 274 -3.36 10.36 -39.25
N PHE A 275 -2.78 9.39 -38.56
CA PHE A 275 -3.53 8.19 -38.19
C PHE A 275 -4.69 8.50 -37.22
N GLN A 276 -4.54 9.53 -36.38
CA GLN A 276 -5.48 9.83 -35.30
C GLN A 276 -6.81 10.33 -35.84
N ILE A 277 -6.86 11.02 -36.98
CA ILE A 277 -8.15 11.46 -37.56
C ILE A 277 -9.04 10.29 -38.04
N PHE A 278 -8.53 9.05 -37.98
CA PHE A 278 -9.27 7.81 -38.30
C PHE A 278 -9.49 6.91 -37.08
N THR A 279 -9.09 7.34 -35.87
CA THR A 279 -9.11 6.53 -34.65
C THR A 279 -10.46 5.84 -34.45
N ARG A 280 -11.55 6.61 -34.42
CA ARG A 280 -12.88 6.06 -34.20
C ARG A 280 -13.30 5.10 -35.31
N LEU A 281 -13.02 5.42 -36.57
CA LEU A 281 -13.40 4.57 -37.71
C LEU A 281 -12.75 3.18 -37.66
N VAL A 282 -11.49 3.11 -37.20
CA VAL A 282 -10.80 1.82 -37.09
C VAL A 282 -11.25 1.04 -35.86
N LEU A 283 -11.44 1.73 -34.74
CA LEU A 283 -11.68 1.11 -33.43
C LEU A 283 -13.16 0.78 -33.16
N GLU A 284 -14.09 1.59 -33.67
CA GLU A 284 -15.49 1.53 -33.30
C GLU A 284 -16.26 0.47 -34.08
N LYS A 285 -17.10 -0.27 -33.36
CA LYS A 285 -18.18 -1.10 -33.89
C LYS A 285 -19.38 -0.87 -32.97
N ASN A 286 -20.48 -0.41 -33.55
CA ASN A 286 -21.68 -0.11 -32.79
C ASN A 286 -22.15 -1.37 -32.03
N SER A 287 -22.24 -1.27 -30.70
CA SER A 287 -22.58 -2.41 -29.84
C SER A 287 -23.99 -2.94 -30.04
N GLU A 288 -24.94 -2.12 -30.50
CA GLU A 288 -26.34 -2.48 -30.67
C GLU A 288 -26.63 -3.05 -32.06
N THR A 289 -26.07 -2.43 -33.11
CA THR A 289 -26.34 -2.78 -34.51
C THR A 289 -25.26 -3.66 -35.14
N GLY A 290 -24.08 -3.74 -34.52
CA GLY A 290 -22.89 -4.37 -35.09
C GLY A 290 -22.28 -3.60 -36.26
N PHE A 291 -22.84 -2.44 -36.63
CA PHE A 291 -22.36 -1.64 -37.75
C PHE A 291 -20.98 -1.05 -37.47
N LYS A 292 -20.12 -1.13 -38.47
CA LYS A 292 -18.79 -0.52 -38.47
C LYS A 292 -18.60 0.28 -39.74
N GLN A 293 -18.27 1.56 -39.58
CA GLN A 293 -18.00 2.43 -40.72
C GLN A 293 -16.56 2.20 -41.19
N ASP A 294 -16.41 1.83 -42.47
CA ASP A 294 -15.09 1.59 -43.05
C ASP A 294 -14.32 2.89 -43.32
N VAL A 295 -13.01 2.84 -43.08
CA VAL A 295 -12.07 3.84 -43.61
C VAL A 295 -12.00 3.67 -45.14
N LYS A 296 -12.11 4.76 -45.90
CA LYS A 296 -11.91 4.76 -47.35
C LYS A 296 -10.85 5.79 -47.74
N LEU A 297 -9.67 5.29 -48.11
CA LEU A 297 -8.54 6.12 -48.54
C LEU A 297 -8.12 5.76 -49.96
N PHE A 298 -7.84 6.78 -50.76
CA PHE A 298 -7.36 6.65 -52.14
C PHE A 298 -6.15 7.54 -52.38
N GLN A 299 -5.31 7.18 -53.35
CA GLN A 299 -4.22 8.05 -53.82
C GLN A 299 -4.49 8.46 -55.25
N LYS A 300 -4.47 9.78 -55.54
CA LYS A 300 -4.62 10.32 -56.89
C LYS A 300 -3.78 11.56 -57.04
N ASN A 301 -2.96 11.63 -58.10
CA ASN A 301 -2.10 12.77 -58.43
C ASN A 301 -1.22 13.21 -57.24
N GLY A 302 -0.64 12.26 -56.50
CA GLY A 302 0.20 12.55 -55.32
C GLY A 302 -0.57 12.97 -54.06
N LYS A 303 -1.90 13.05 -54.12
CA LYS A 303 -2.76 13.42 -52.99
C LYS A 303 -3.37 12.18 -52.34
N ILE A 304 -3.56 12.23 -51.03
CA ILE A 304 -4.31 11.23 -50.28
C ILE A 304 -5.74 11.76 -50.12
N ILE A 305 -6.73 10.98 -50.52
CA ILE A 305 -8.14 11.36 -50.48
C ILE A 305 -8.83 10.49 -49.44
N TRP A 306 -9.46 11.13 -48.46
CA TRP A 306 -10.35 10.47 -47.51
C TRP A 306 -11.80 10.68 -47.92
N GLU A 307 -12.50 9.58 -48.19
CA GLU A 307 -13.94 9.56 -48.43
C GLU A 307 -14.67 9.15 -47.15
N ILE A 308 -15.66 9.95 -46.74
CA ILE A 308 -16.45 9.68 -45.55
C ILE A 308 -17.90 10.11 -45.72
N GLU A 309 -18.80 9.20 -45.37
CA GLU A 309 -20.23 9.52 -45.26
C GLU A 309 -20.52 10.04 -43.86
N TYR A 310 -21.08 11.23 -43.75
CA TYR A 310 -21.40 11.86 -42.48
C TYR A 310 -22.62 12.78 -42.63
N ASP A 311 -23.63 12.59 -41.78
CA ASP A 311 -24.93 13.27 -41.83
C ASP A 311 -25.63 13.15 -43.20
N GLY A 312 -25.62 11.95 -43.79
CA GLY A 312 -26.25 11.67 -45.08
C GLY A 312 -25.53 12.25 -46.30
N GLU A 313 -24.31 12.77 -46.12
CA GLU A 313 -23.52 13.38 -47.18
C GLU A 313 -22.15 12.70 -47.32
N THR A 314 -21.72 12.43 -48.54
CA THR A 314 -20.34 11.99 -48.80
C THR A 314 -19.41 13.20 -48.88
N ASN A 315 -18.38 13.21 -48.04
CA ASN A 315 -17.34 14.23 -47.97
C ASN A 315 -16.02 13.64 -48.47
N LEU A 316 -15.26 14.42 -49.23
CA LEU A 316 -13.95 14.06 -49.75
C LEU A 316 -12.93 15.09 -49.25
N LEU A 317 -11.95 14.62 -48.47
CA LEU A 317 -10.87 15.45 -47.93
C LEU A 317 -9.58 15.11 -48.66
N TYR A 318 -8.94 16.13 -49.23
CA TYR A 318 -7.74 16.00 -50.05
C TYR A 318 -6.54 16.47 -49.27
N PHE A 319 -5.61 15.55 -49.04
CA PHE A 319 -4.41 15.78 -48.28
C PHE A 319 -3.18 15.76 -49.19
N VAL A 320 -2.32 16.75 -49.00
CA VAL A 320 -1.04 16.87 -49.71
C VAL A 320 0.09 16.68 -48.70
N PRO A 321 0.97 15.69 -48.90
CA PRO A 321 2.19 15.58 -48.10
C PRO A 321 3.10 16.80 -48.34
N TYR A 322 3.53 17.46 -47.27
CA TYR A 322 4.48 18.57 -47.35
C TYR A 322 5.50 18.49 -46.22
N LYS A 323 6.78 18.27 -46.57
CA LYS A 323 7.87 18.01 -45.61
C LYS A 323 7.47 16.83 -44.68
N ASN A 324 7.48 17.06 -43.37
CA ASN A 324 7.11 16.08 -42.34
C ASN A 324 5.63 16.20 -41.89
N ASN A 325 4.80 16.91 -42.66
CA ASN A 325 3.40 17.18 -42.36
C ASN A 325 2.49 16.68 -43.47
N ILE A 326 1.19 16.67 -43.20
CA ILE A 326 0.14 16.40 -44.18
C ILE A 326 -0.91 17.51 -44.13
N THR A 327 -1.04 18.25 -45.21
CA THR A 327 -1.89 19.45 -45.26
C THR A 327 -3.21 19.12 -45.93
N LEU A 328 -4.32 19.47 -45.29
CA LEU A 328 -5.63 19.49 -45.94
C LEU A 328 -5.64 20.60 -46.98
N GLU A 329 -5.66 20.25 -48.26
CA GLU A 329 -5.69 21.22 -49.35
C GLU A 329 -7.12 21.64 -49.70
N LYS A 330 -8.05 20.68 -49.68
CA LYS A 330 -9.43 20.87 -50.14
C LYS A 330 -10.35 19.91 -49.42
N ILE A 331 -11.59 20.36 -49.20
CA ILE A 331 -12.73 19.48 -48.91
C ILE A 331 -13.80 19.69 -49.99
N SER A 332 -14.41 18.60 -50.45
CA SER A 332 -15.59 18.65 -51.31
C SER A 332 -16.69 17.76 -50.78
N ARG A 333 -17.92 18.04 -51.22
CA ARG A 333 -19.09 17.21 -51.02
C ARG A 333 -19.45 16.55 -52.33
N LYS A 334 -19.77 15.27 -52.27
CA LYS A 334 -20.28 14.50 -53.40
C LYS A 334 -21.76 14.21 -53.18
N SER A 335 -22.59 14.63 -54.14
CA SER A 335 -23.98 14.21 -54.28
C SER A 335 -24.12 13.62 -55.67
N ASP A 336 -24.45 12.33 -55.75
CA ASP A 336 -24.51 11.58 -57.01
C ASP A 336 -23.22 11.67 -57.85
N LEU A 337 -23.32 12.20 -59.08
CA LEU A 337 -22.23 12.38 -60.05
C LEU A 337 -21.51 13.74 -59.92
N ILE A 338 -21.95 14.61 -59.01
CA ILE A 338 -21.44 15.97 -58.89
C ILE A 338 -20.59 16.10 -57.61
N GLU A 339 -19.34 16.51 -57.80
CA GLU A 339 -18.44 16.90 -56.71
C GLU A 339 -18.40 18.43 -56.61
N VAL A 340 -18.78 18.98 -55.46
CA VAL A 340 -18.77 20.42 -55.19
C VAL A 340 -17.73 20.73 -54.13
N ALA A 341 -16.74 21.56 -54.47
CA ALA A 341 -15.75 22.06 -53.51
C ALA A 341 -16.44 22.94 -52.45
N LEU A 342 -16.13 22.72 -51.17
CA LEU A 342 -16.57 23.64 -50.12
C LEU A 342 -15.54 24.75 -50.00
N ASP A 343 -16.03 25.98 -49.90
CA ASP A 343 -15.20 27.13 -49.60
C ASP A 343 -14.58 26.98 -48.20
N LEU A 344 -13.29 27.34 -48.12
CA LEU A 344 -12.45 27.26 -46.93
C LEU A 344 -11.95 28.64 -46.45
N TYR A 345 -12.10 29.70 -47.26
CA TYR A 345 -11.44 30.98 -47.01
C TYR A 345 -12.41 32.13 -46.72
N SER A 346 -13.69 32.04 -47.10
CA SER A 346 -14.65 33.11 -46.76
C SER A 346 -15.04 33.12 -45.29
N VAL A 347 -15.48 34.30 -44.81
CA VAL A 347 -15.90 34.55 -43.42
C VAL A 347 -17.05 33.62 -42.97
N ASN A 348 -17.89 33.15 -43.89
CA ASN A 348 -19.02 32.24 -43.63
C ASN A 348 -18.83 30.87 -44.32
N ALA A 349 -17.57 30.49 -44.59
CA ALA A 349 -17.21 29.24 -45.23
C ALA A 349 -17.75 28.03 -44.42
N LYS A 350 -18.44 27.12 -45.11
CA LYS A 350 -18.95 25.87 -44.50
C LYS A 350 -17.88 24.77 -44.42
N GLY A 351 -16.82 24.87 -45.23
CA GLY A 351 -15.71 23.92 -45.26
C GLY A 351 -15.02 23.74 -43.91
N PRO A 352 -14.58 24.82 -43.23
CA PRO A 352 -13.91 24.75 -41.94
C PRO A 352 -14.74 24.02 -40.89
N TRP A 353 -16.00 24.41 -40.74
CA TRP A 353 -16.94 23.77 -39.82
C TRP A 353 -17.10 22.27 -40.08
N ARG A 354 -17.18 21.88 -41.36
CA ARG A 354 -17.31 20.47 -41.75
C ARG A 354 -16.03 19.69 -41.44
N VAL A 355 -14.86 20.24 -41.73
CA VAL A 355 -13.56 19.61 -41.42
C VAL A 355 -13.43 19.39 -39.91
N TYR A 356 -13.68 20.41 -39.09
CA TYR A 356 -13.57 20.29 -37.64
C TYR A 356 -14.60 19.34 -37.04
N ALA A 357 -15.82 19.28 -37.59
CA ALA A 357 -16.81 18.29 -37.19
C ALA A 357 -16.32 16.85 -37.46
N LEU A 358 -15.73 16.60 -38.63
CA LEU A 358 -15.19 15.29 -38.99
C LEU A 358 -13.98 14.93 -38.11
N TYR A 359 -13.01 15.84 -37.96
CA TYR A 359 -11.86 15.60 -37.07
C TYR A 359 -12.32 15.35 -35.64
N GLY A 360 -13.15 16.22 -35.07
CA GLY A 360 -13.65 16.07 -33.70
C GLY A 360 -14.44 14.78 -33.48
N ARG A 361 -15.22 14.34 -34.49
CA ARG A 361 -15.99 13.09 -34.39
C ARG A 361 -15.10 11.86 -34.45
N PHE A 362 -14.16 11.82 -35.39
CA PHE A 362 -13.43 10.60 -35.74
C PHE A 362 -12.05 10.48 -35.09
N SER A 363 -11.54 11.54 -34.44
CA SER A 363 -10.27 11.49 -33.72
C SER A 363 -10.34 10.95 -32.30
N ALA A 364 -11.52 11.00 -31.68
CA ALA A 364 -11.74 10.52 -30.31
C ALA A 364 -11.76 8.99 -30.23
N TYR A 365 -11.30 8.45 -29.10
CA TYR A 365 -11.52 7.05 -28.77
C TYR A 365 -13.03 6.77 -28.59
N PRO A 366 -13.54 5.64 -29.10
CA PRO A 366 -14.91 5.24 -28.83
C PRO A 366 -15.08 4.83 -27.36
N LEU A 367 -16.33 4.71 -26.91
CA LEU A 367 -16.63 4.13 -25.61
C LEU A 367 -16.19 2.65 -25.59
N TRP A 368 -15.83 2.13 -24.41
CA TRP A 368 -15.37 0.74 -24.29
C TRP A 368 -16.38 -0.28 -24.83
N LYS A 369 -17.68 -0.03 -24.62
CA LYS A 369 -18.74 -0.91 -25.14
C LYS A 369 -18.77 -0.98 -26.67
N ASP A 370 -18.29 0.06 -27.34
CA ASP A 370 -18.31 0.19 -28.80
C ASP A 370 -16.93 -0.11 -29.41
N LEU A 371 -15.96 -0.61 -28.64
CA LEU A 371 -14.69 -1.12 -29.17
C LEU A 371 -14.91 -2.47 -29.88
N ASP A 372 -14.40 -2.59 -31.10
CA ASP A 372 -14.40 -3.84 -31.85
C ASP A 372 -13.29 -4.80 -31.37
N ILE A 373 -13.39 -5.25 -30.11
CA ILE A 373 -12.32 -5.97 -29.39
C ILE A 373 -11.86 -7.21 -30.16
N ASP A 374 -12.77 -8.00 -30.71
CA ASP A 374 -12.43 -9.23 -31.46
C ASP A 374 -11.56 -8.93 -32.68
N PHE A 375 -11.90 -7.87 -33.42
CA PHE A 375 -11.10 -7.39 -34.54
C PHE A 375 -9.75 -6.85 -34.07
N LEU A 376 -9.71 -6.06 -33.00
CA LEU A 376 -8.49 -5.44 -32.52
C LEU A 376 -7.49 -6.47 -31.95
N ASP A 377 -7.97 -7.51 -31.28
CA ASP A 377 -7.12 -8.60 -30.78
C ASP A 377 -6.69 -9.58 -31.87
N SER A 378 -7.31 -9.55 -33.06
CA SER A 378 -6.85 -10.35 -34.21
C SER A 378 -5.50 -9.88 -34.79
N PHE A 379 -5.12 -8.63 -34.57
CA PHE A 379 -3.81 -8.10 -34.95
C PHE A 379 -2.75 -8.59 -33.94
N LYS A 380 -1.89 -9.53 -34.36
CA LYS A 380 -0.78 -10.03 -33.53
C LYS A 380 0.29 -8.98 -33.30
#